data_AF-A0A286G2T9-F1
#
_entry.id   AF-A0A286G2T9-F1
#
_cell.length_a   1.000
_cell.length_b   1.000
_cell.length_c   1.000
_cell.angle_alpha   90.00
_cell.angle_beta   90.00
_cell.angle_gamma   90.00
#
_symmetry.space_group_name_H-M   'P 1'
#
loop_
_entity.id
_entity.type
_entity.pdbx_description
1 polymer ?
#
loop_
_entity_poly.entity_id
_entity_poly.type
_entity_poly.pdbx_seq_one_letter_code
_entity_poly.pdbx_strand_id
1 'polypeptide(L)'
;MALTPFQLKYLRFDLIGLGDIKYDDVVDELLDHYASLTEQKMANGLAFEEASKQAWADLGAEKGVQNIQASFVKAIKQQIKTQHITILKSYFRWPTLLTTVLVGLLAYVVVPLIPVKELILYTFFISLIPYLFILRGFYYGFHQQTDTGKLVWEYMFHKGGLAVTFIQLGMSLPNGFLENAPESTRTFLQTYPTVSVLICLLVLLYTASFIQLFQHQYKHKFV
;
A
#
# COMPACT_ATOMS: atom_id res chain seq x y z
N MET A 1 13.53 -22.80 31.83
CA MET A 1 13.69 -24.13 31.20
C MET A 1 13.34 -23.95 29.75
N ALA A 2 14.18 -24.35 28.79
CA ALA A 2 13.93 -24.08 27.37
C ALA A 2 12.80 -24.96 26.81
N LEU A 3 11.93 -24.40 25.97
CA LEU A 3 10.86 -25.15 25.30
C LEU A 3 11.41 -26.09 24.23
N THR A 4 10.75 -27.24 24.07
CA THR A 4 11.02 -28.17 22.97
C THR A 4 10.41 -27.65 21.66
N PRO A 5 10.91 -28.08 20.49
CA PRO A 5 10.32 -27.72 19.19
C PRO A 5 8.84 -28.11 19.07
N PHE A 6 8.43 -29.21 19.71
CA PHE A 6 7.03 -29.63 19.74
C PHE A 6 6.15 -28.66 20.54
N GLN A 7 6.64 -28.20 21.70
CA GLN A 7 5.93 -27.22 22.53
C GLN A 7 5.81 -25.87 21.82
N LEU A 8 6.87 -25.39 21.16
CA LEU A 8 6.79 -24.17 20.34
C LEU A 8 5.76 -24.28 19.23
N LYS A 9 5.69 -25.44 18.56
CA LYS A 9 4.68 -25.69 17.53
C LYS A 9 3.25 -25.70 18.11
N TYR A 10 3.08 -26.22 19.33
CA TYR A 10 1.82 -26.19 20.05
C TYR A 10 1.38 -24.74 20.34
N LEU A 11 2.27 -23.92 20.91
CA LEU A 11 1.98 -22.50 21.19
C LEU A 11 1.64 -21.71 19.92
N ARG A 12 2.35 -21.99 18.81
CA ARG A 12 2.03 -21.39 17.50
C ARG A 12 0.64 -21.81 17.02
N PHE A 13 0.22 -23.05 17.26
CA PHE A 13 -1.12 -23.52 16.90
C PHE A 13 -2.21 -22.82 17.73
N ASP A 14 -1.99 -22.59 19.02
CA ASP A 14 -2.90 -21.79 19.85
C ASP A 14 -3.05 -20.36 19.30
N LEU A 15 -1.94 -19.72 18.95
CA LEU A 15 -1.92 -18.36 18.40
C LEU A 15 -2.71 -18.24 17.09
N ILE A 16 -2.54 -19.20 16.18
CA ILE A 16 -3.25 -19.21 14.88
C ILE A 16 -4.71 -19.64 15.05
N GLY A 17 -4.96 -20.70 15.82
CA GLY A 17 -6.28 -21.32 15.95
C GLY A 17 -7.22 -20.58 16.91
N LEU A 18 -6.75 -20.26 18.12
CA LEU A 18 -7.55 -19.57 19.14
C LEU A 18 -7.50 -18.06 18.99
N GLY A 19 -6.35 -17.51 18.55
CA GLY A 19 -6.16 -16.07 18.39
C GLY A 19 -6.65 -15.49 17.05
N ASP A 20 -6.96 -16.33 16.05
CA ASP A 20 -7.23 -15.92 14.64
C ASP A 20 -6.19 -14.89 14.13
N ILE A 21 -4.92 -15.12 14.44
CA ILE A 21 -3.85 -14.24 13.96
C ILE A 21 -3.58 -14.54 12.49
N LYS A 22 -3.72 -13.50 11.68
CA LYS A 22 -3.61 -13.56 10.21
C LYS A 22 -2.23 -13.17 9.72
N TYR A 23 -1.39 -12.61 10.60
CA TYR A 23 -0.11 -12.04 10.22
C TYR A 23 1.08 -12.79 10.83
N ASP A 24 1.89 -13.46 10.01
CA ASP A 24 3.08 -14.23 10.40
C ASP A 24 4.07 -13.40 11.23
N ASP A 25 4.33 -12.15 10.83
CA ASP A 25 5.19 -11.23 11.60
C ASP A 25 4.67 -11.05 13.05
N VAL A 26 3.34 -11.01 13.22
CA VAL A 26 2.68 -10.89 14.53
C VAL A 26 2.65 -12.24 15.26
N VAL A 27 2.51 -13.35 14.53
CA VAL A 27 2.59 -14.70 15.10
C VAL A 27 3.98 -14.93 15.67
N ASP A 28 5.04 -14.59 14.95
CA ASP A 28 6.41 -14.83 15.39
C ASP A 28 6.75 -13.95 16.61
N GLU A 29 6.37 -12.66 16.60
CA GLU A 29 6.55 -11.76 17.76
C GLU A 29 5.76 -12.24 19.00
N LEU A 30 4.50 -12.63 18.81
CA LEU A 30 3.70 -13.15 19.92
C LEU A 30 4.14 -14.52 20.38
N LEU A 31 4.67 -15.36 19.50
CA LEU A 31 5.20 -16.66 19.84
C LEU A 31 6.42 -16.52 20.75
N ASP A 32 7.33 -15.60 20.45
CA ASP A 32 8.50 -15.34 21.30
C ASP A 32 8.08 -14.86 22.70
N HIS A 33 7.10 -13.96 22.78
CA HIS A 33 6.57 -13.49 24.05
C HIS A 33 5.81 -14.59 24.81
N TYR A 34 4.98 -15.38 24.12
CA TYR A 34 4.21 -16.48 24.69
C TYR A 34 5.14 -17.61 25.20
N ALA A 35 6.18 -17.92 24.43
CA ALA A 35 7.23 -18.85 24.79
C ALA A 35 7.94 -18.38 26.07
N SER A 36 8.40 -17.13 26.08
CA SER A 36 9.12 -16.54 27.24
C SER A 36 8.28 -16.59 28.53
N LEU A 37 6.99 -16.25 28.46
CA LEU A 37 6.08 -16.34 29.60
C LEU A 37 5.86 -17.78 30.07
N THR A 38 5.73 -18.71 29.13
CA THR A 38 5.55 -20.14 29.44
C THR A 38 6.81 -20.71 30.11
N GLU A 39 8.00 -20.37 29.61
CA GLU A 39 9.28 -20.78 30.19
C GLU A 39 9.49 -20.23 31.60
N GLN A 40 9.09 -18.98 31.84
CA GLN A 40 9.14 -18.35 33.16
C GLN A 40 8.24 -19.09 34.16
N LYS A 41 7.03 -19.46 33.74
CA LYS A 41 6.08 -20.21 34.58
C LYS A 41 6.54 -21.65 34.83
N MET A 42 7.12 -22.31 33.83
CA MET A 42 7.74 -23.63 34.00
C MET A 42 8.95 -23.58 34.95
N ALA A 43 9.74 -22.51 34.90
CA ALA A 43 10.85 -22.31 35.84
C ALA A 43 10.36 -22.18 37.31
N ASN A 44 9.12 -21.75 37.52
CA ASN A 44 8.47 -21.70 38.84
C ASN A 44 7.83 -23.04 39.25
N GLY A 45 8.07 -24.13 38.51
CA GLY A 45 7.62 -25.48 38.85
C GLY A 45 6.27 -25.89 38.26
N LEU A 46 5.66 -25.07 37.41
CA LEU A 46 4.41 -25.44 36.72
C LEU A 46 4.68 -26.42 35.57
N ALA A 47 3.77 -27.36 35.36
CA ALA A 47 3.77 -28.20 34.17
C ALA A 47 3.49 -27.36 32.91
N PHE A 48 3.98 -27.80 31.75
CA PHE A 48 3.86 -27.04 30.49
C PHE A 48 2.42 -26.63 30.17
N GLU A 49 1.43 -27.52 30.30
CA GLU A 49 0.03 -27.25 29.95
C GLU A 49 -0.60 -26.18 30.86
N GLU A 50 -0.27 -26.19 32.15
CA GLU A 50 -0.73 -25.16 33.08
C GLU A 50 0.01 -23.84 32.88
N ALA A 51 1.32 -23.92 32.61
CA ALA A 51 2.15 -22.76 32.31
C ALA A 51 1.69 -22.05 31.04
N SER A 52 1.40 -22.78 29.96
CA SER A 52 0.94 -22.23 28.68
C SER A 52 -0.45 -21.61 28.83
N LYS A 53 -1.39 -22.31 29.49
CA LYS A 53 -2.75 -21.76 29.71
C LYS A 53 -2.73 -20.46 30.52
N GLN A 54 -1.89 -20.38 31.55
CA GLN A 54 -1.72 -19.14 32.30
C GLN A 54 -1.00 -18.06 31.49
N ALA A 55 0.03 -18.41 30.71
CA ALA A 55 0.72 -17.46 29.85
C ALA A 55 -0.20 -16.90 28.75
N TRP A 56 -1.13 -17.71 28.23
CA TRP A 56 -2.19 -17.27 27.33
C TRP A 56 -3.14 -16.26 27.98
N ALA A 57 -3.51 -16.51 29.24
CA ALA A 57 -4.34 -15.57 30.00
C ALA A 57 -3.60 -14.25 30.24
N ASP A 58 -2.30 -14.29 30.55
CA ASP A 58 -1.46 -13.12 30.78
C ASP A 58 -1.23 -12.28 29.50
N LEU A 59 -1.23 -12.93 28.33
CA LEU A 59 -1.28 -12.29 27.01
C LEU A 59 -2.61 -11.57 26.72
N GLY A 60 -3.60 -11.69 27.62
CA GLY A 60 -4.93 -11.12 27.47
C GLY A 60 -5.90 -12.02 26.70
N ALA A 61 -5.55 -13.30 26.54
CA ALA A 61 -6.31 -14.30 25.79
C ALA A 61 -6.66 -13.80 24.38
N GLU A 62 -7.80 -14.26 23.84
CA GLU A 62 -8.26 -13.90 22.49
C GLU A 62 -8.36 -12.38 22.28
N LYS A 63 -8.94 -11.64 23.23
CA LYS A 63 -9.12 -10.18 23.10
C LYS A 63 -7.80 -9.41 23.11
N GLY A 64 -6.85 -9.82 23.95
CA GLY A 64 -5.53 -9.21 24.02
C GLY A 64 -4.77 -9.39 22.72
N VAL A 65 -4.75 -10.62 22.22
CA VAL A 65 -4.11 -10.99 20.95
C VAL A 65 -4.74 -10.25 19.76
N GLN A 66 -6.08 -10.18 19.70
CA GLN A 66 -6.78 -9.42 18.66
C GLN A 66 -6.47 -7.92 18.71
N ASN A 67 -6.33 -7.34 19.91
CA ASN A 67 -5.95 -5.94 20.07
C ASN A 67 -4.51 -5.68 19.60
N ILE A 68 -3.59 -6.62 19.83
CA ILE A 68 -2.21 -6.55 19.34
C ILE A 68 -2.19 -6.62 17.81
N GLN A 69 -2.93 -7.55 17.21
CA GLN A 69 -3.10 -7.61 15.76
C GLN A 69 -3.67 -6.30 15.19
N ALA A 70 -4.71 -5.74 15.82
CA ALA A 70 -5.32 -4.50 15.38
C ALA A 70 -4.37 -3.30 15.49
N SER A 71 -3.57 -3.24 16.55
CA SER A 71 -2.59 -2.17 16.76
C SER A 71 -1.44 -2.27 15.75
N PHE A 72 -0.97 -3.48 15.45
CA PHE A 72 0.02 -3.75 14.40
C PHE A 72 -0.48 -3.30 13.03
N VAL A 73 -1.69 -3.72 12.63
CA VAL A 73 -2.30 -3.30 11.36
C VAL A 73 -2.41 -1.78 11.28
N LYS A 74 -2.82 -1.13 12.39
CA LYS A 74 -2.93 0.32 12.48
C LYS A 74 -1.57 1.00 12.34
N ALA A 75 -0.53 0.48 12.99
CA ALA A 75 0.83 1.00 12.92
C ALA A 75 1.39 0.91 11.49
N ILE A 76 1.26 -0.23 10.83
CA ILE A 76 1.68 -0.43 9.44
C ILE A 76 0.93 0.53 8.50
N LYS A 77 -0.40 0.64 8.62
CA LYS A 77 -1.19 1.59 7.82
C LYS A 77 -0.74 3.04 8.02
N GLN A 78 -0.43 3.42 9.27
CA GLN A 78 0.06 4.76 9.59
C GLN A 78 1.48 5.01 9.05
N GLN A 79 2.36 4.01 9.10
CA GLN A 79 3.70 4.08 8.52
C GLN A 79 3.63 4.28 7.01
N ILE A 80 2.83 3.48 6.29
CA ILE A 80 2.63 3.60 4.84
C ILE A 80 2.11 5.00 4.48
N LYS A 81 1.10 5.49 5.21
CA LYS A 81 0.55 6.84 5.01
C LYS A 81 1.62 7.92 5.20
N THR A 82 2.43 7.79 6.25
CA THR A 82 3.47 8.77 6.57
C THR A 82 4.57 8.77 5.50
N GLN A 83 4.96 7.59 5.03
CA GLN A 83 5.90 7.44 3.90
C GLN A 83 5.33 8.04 2.62
N HIS A 84 4.07 7.75 2.28
CA HIS A 84 3.43 8.29 1.08
C HIS A 84 3.35 9.82 1.10
N ILE A 85 2.97 10.41 2.24
CA ILE A 85 2.95 11.87 2.41
C ILE A 85 4.37 12.45 2.34
N THR A 86 5.36 11.77 2.91
CA THR A 86 6.76 12.20 2.86
C THR A 86 7.28 12.23 1.42
N ILE A 87 6.96 11.19 0.64
CA ILE A 87 7.26 11.11 -0.79
C ILE A 87 6.56 12.24 -1.53
N LEU A 88 5.26 12.46 -1.29
CA LEU A 88 4.51 13.52 -1.97
C LEU A 88 5.11 14.91 -1.67
N LYS A 89 5.47 15.17 -0.41
CA LYS A 89 6.14 16.42 0.00
C LYS A 89 7.53 16.57 -0.65
N SER A 90 8.22 15.48 -0.93
CA SER A 90 9.56 15.53 -1.53
C SER A 90 9.58 16.16 -2.93
N TYR A 91 8.49 16.04 -3.70
CA TYR A 91 8.34 16.69 -5.01
C TYR A 91 8.25 18.22 -4.94
N PHE A 92 7.91 18.77 -3.77
CA PHE A 92 7.82 20.21 -3.51
C PHE A 92 9.03 20.75 -2.75
N ARG A 93 10.06 19.92 -2.51
CA ARG A 93 11.32 20.35 -1.89
C ARG A 93 12.34 20.73 -2.96
N TRP A 94 13.25 21.63 -2.61
CA TRP A 94 14.43 21.91 -3.42
C TRP A 94 15.37 20.69 -3.44
N PRO A 95 15.97 20.29 -4.58
CA PRO A 95 15.89 20.85 -5.93
C PRO A 95 14.74 20.27 -6.79
N THR A 96 14.03 19.26 -6.31
CA THR A 96 12.97 18.56 -7.05
C THR A 96 11.86 19.48 -7.52
N LEU A 97 11.53 20.52 -6.75
CA LEU A 97 10.58 21.57 -7.13
C LEU A 97 10.95 22.17 -8.49
N LEU A 98 12.23 22.46 -8.73
CA LEU A 98 12.71 23.02 -9.99
C LEU A 98 12.43 22.06 -11.14
N THR A 99 12.67 20.76 -10.94
CA THR A 99 12.37 19.74 -11.94
C THR A 99 10.88 19.61 -12.21
N THR A 100 10.03 19.64 -11.17
CA THR A 100 8.58 19.59 -11.30
C THR A 100 8.05 20.79 -12.07
N VAL A 101 8.55 21.99 -11.79
CA VAL A 101 8.21 23.23 -12.51
C VAL A 101 8.67 23.15 -13.96
N LEU A 102 9.89 22.67 -14.22
CA LEU A 102 10.43 22.55 -15.57
C LEU A 102 9.64 21.55 -16.41
N VAL A 103 9.25 20.40 -15.83
CA VAL A 103 8.37 19.42 -16.47
C VAL A 103 6.98 20.02 -16.74
N GLY A 104 6.43 20.79 -15.78
CA GLY A 104 5.15 21.48 -15.97
C GLY A 104 5.19 22.55 -17.06
N LEU A 105 6.27 23.32 -17.15
CA LEU A 105 6.48 24.32 -18.19
C LEU A 105 6.64 23.66 -19.56
N LEU A 106 7.40 22.57 -19.64
CA LEU A 106 7.53 21.78 -20.87
C LEU A 106 6.17 21.22 -21.31
N ALA A 107 5.40 20.66 -20.38
CA ALA A 107 4.04 20.21 -20.66
C ALA A 107 3.13 21.36 -21.14
N TYR A 108 3.24 22.54 -20.54
CA TYR A 108 2.47 23.72 -20.96
C TYR A 108 2.77 24.17 -22.39
N VAL A 109 4.03 24.09 -22.82
CA VAL A 109 4.42 24.42 -24.20
C VAL A 109 3.99 23.33 -25.18
N VAL A 110 4.10 22.07 -24.79
CA VAL A 110 3.84 20.91 -25.67
C VAL A 110 2.35 20.63 -25.85
N VAL A 111 1.55 20.74 -24.79
CA VAL A 111 0.11 20.37 -24.81
C VAL A 111 -0.69 21.09 -25.90
N PRO A 112 -0.54 22.41 -26.13
CA PRO A 112 -1.25 23.11 -27.21
C PRO A 112 -0.85 22.67 -28.63
N LEU A 113 0.33 22.06 -28.79
CA LEU A 113 0.84 21.58 -30.09
C LEU A 113 0.27 20.22 -30.47
N ILE A 114 -0.31 19.48 -29.52
CA ILE A 114 -0.83 18.13 -29.72
C ILE A 114 -2.31 18.22 -30.09
N PRO A 115 -2.77 17.54 -31.17
CA PRO A 115 -4.19 17.43 -31.47
C PRO A 115 -4.96 16.86 -30.27
N VAL A 116 -6.13 17.43 -29.96
CA VAL A 116 -6.90 17.05 -28.77
C VAL A 116 -7.15 15.54 -28.68
N LYS A 117 -7.43 14.89 -29.82
CA LYS A 117 -7.60 13.43 -29.91
C LYS A 117 -6.39 12.66 -29.37
N GLU A 118 -5.18 13.09 -29.72
CA GLU A 118 -3.95 12.47 -29.26
C GLU A 118 -3.65 12.81 -27.80
N LEU A 119 -3.91 14.05 -27.37
CA LEU A 119 -3.71 14.48 -25.98
C LEU A 119 -4.53 13.63 -25.01
N ILE A 120 -5.80 13.38 -25.35
CA ILE A 120 -6.68 12.49 -24.59
C ILE A 120 -6.11 11.08 -24.53
N LEU A 121 -5.69 10.54 -25.67
CA LEU A 121 -5.13 9.19 -25.77
C LEU A 121 -3.87 9.04 -24.90
N TYR A 122 -2.94 10.01 -24.95
CA TYR A 122 -1.75 10.01 -24.12
C TYR A 122 -2.09 10.11 -22.63
N THR A 123 -3.04 10.96 -22.26
CA THR A 123 -3.50 11.09 -20.87
C THR A 123 -4.08 9.77 -20.37
N PHE A 124 -4.85 9.07 -21.21
CA PHE A 124 -5.37 7.74 -20.91
C PHE A 124 -4.24 6.73 -20.65
N PHE A 125 -3.27 6.61 -21.56
CA PHE A 125 -2.14 5.68 -21.37
C PHE A 125 -1.29 6.01 -20.13
N ILE A 126 -1.01 7.29 -19.88
CA ILE A 126 -0.27 7.73 -18.68
C ILE A 126 -1.02 7.31 -17.42
N SER A 127 -2.34 7.48 -17.39
CA SER A 127 -3.17 7.10 -16.24
C SER A 127 -3.22 5.57 -16.02
N LEU A 128 -2.92 4.77 -17.04
CA LEU A 128 -2.88 3.30 -16.98
C LEU A 128 -1.57 2.76 -16.37
N ILE A 129 -0.48 3.53 -16.40
CA ILE A 129 0.83 3.16 -15.82
C ILE A 129 0.74 2.73 -14.34
N PRO A 130 0.13 3.49 -13.40
CA PRO A 130 0.02 3.03 -12.02
C PRO A 130 -0.77 1.72 -11.89
N TYR A 131 -1.75 1.48 -12.77
CA TYR A 131 -2.49 0.22 -12.79
C TYR A 131 -1.63 -0.96 -13.22
N LEU A 132 -0.75 -0.80 -14.23
CA LEU A 132 0.20 -1.84 -14.61
C LEU A 132 1.18 -2.16 -13.48
N PHE A 133 1.62 -1.16 -12.72
CA PHE A 133 2.46 -1.36 -11.54
C PHE A 133 1.71 -2.07 -10.41
N ILE A 134 0.44 -1.73 -10.20
CA ILE A 134 -0.46 -2.47 -9.32
C ILE A 134 -0.55 -3.91 -9.80
N LEU A 135 -0.99 -4.20 -11.03
CA LEU A 135 -1.07 -5.58 -11.55
C LEU A 135 0.24 -6.36 -11.46
N ARG A 136 1.38 -5.71 -11.71
CA ARG A 136 2.70 -6.31 -11.48
C ARG A 136 2.90 -6.63 -10.01
N GLY A 137 2.60 -5.69 -9.11
CA GLY A 137 2.59 -5.91 -7.67
C GLY A 137 1.65 -7.01 -7.23
N PHE A 138 0.52 -7.22 -7.90
CA PHE A 138 -0.37 -8.36 -7.67
C PHE A 138 0.31 -9.66 -8.05
N TYR A 139 0.91 -9.74 -9.24
CA TYR A 139 1.60 -10.94 -9.72
C TYR A 139 2.76 -11.34 -8.82
N TYR A 140 3.62 -10.39 -8.43
CA TYR A 140 4.75 -10.65 -7.53
C TYR A 140 4.32 -10.81 -6.07
N GLY A 141 3.33 -10.05 -5.61
CA GLY A 141 2.78 -10.09 -4.25
C GLY A 141 2.01 -11.37 -3.94
N PHE A 142 1.44 -12.02 -4.96
CA PHE A 142 0.79 -13.34 -4.80
C PHE A 142 1.77 -14.42 -4.36
N HIS A 143 3.06 -14.30 -4.71
CA HIS A 143 4.12 -15.22 -4.29
C HIS A 143 4.81 -14.79 -2.98
N GLN A 144 4.66 -13.54 -2.54
CA GLN A 144 5.23 -13.01 -1.30
C GLN A 144 4.15 -12.70 -0.27
N GLN A 145 3.29 -13.67 0.02
CA GLN A 145 2.27 -13.66 1.09
C GLN A 145 2.83 -13.46 2.52
N THR A 146 4.05 -12.96 2.68
CA THR A 146 4.48 -12.34 3.94
C THR A 146 3.60 -11.12 4.23
N ASP A 147 3.11 -11.10 5.46
CA ASP A 147 1.84 -10.51 5.83
C ASP A 147 1.73 -8.98 5.79
N THR A 148 2.86 -8.32 6.00
CA THR A 148 3.03 -6.88 5.78
C THR A 148 2.82 -6.47 4.32
N GLY A 149 3.22 -7.31 3.36
CA GLY A 149 3.08 -7.03 1.92
C GLY A 149 1.61 -6.96 1.48
N LYS A 150 0.75 -7.79 2.09
CA LYS A 150 -0.70 -7.79 1.84
C LYS A 150 -1.37 -6.50 2.31
N LEU A 151 -0.98 -5.98 3.48
CA LEU A 151 -1.50 -4.70 4.00
C LEU A 151 -1.07 -3.51 3.14
N VAL A 152 0.19 -3.50 2.70
CA VAL A 152 0.72 -2.49 1.77
C VAL A 152 -0.03 -2.55 0.45
N TRP A 153 -0.25 -3.76 -0.07
CA TRP A 153 -1.02 -4.01 -1.27
C TRP A 153 -2.46 -3.52 -1.16
N GLU A 154 -3.18 -3.87 -0.08
CA GLU A 154 -4.56 -3.44 0.14
C GLU A 154 -4.65 -1.90 0.22
N TYR A 155 -3.70 -1.27 0.90
CA TYR A 155 -3.59 0.18 0.94
C TYR A 155 -3.36 0.78 -0.45
N MET A 156 -2.41 0.22 -1.22
CA MET A 156 -2.10 0.68 -2.57
C MET A 156 -3.25 0.48 -3.54
N PHE A 157 -3.98 -0.63 -3.45
CA PHE A 157 -5.14 -0.90 -4.27
C PHE A 157 -6.28 0.07 -3.95
N HIS A 158 -6.59 0.26 -2.65
CA HIS A 158 -7.67 1.15 -2.22
C HIS A 158 -7.36 2.63 -2.53
N LYS A 159 -6.11 3.06 -2.40
CA LYS A 159 -5.70 4.45 -2.71
C LYS A 159 -5.41 4.66 -4.19
N GLY A 160 -4.74 3.71 -4.84
CA GLY A 160 -4.51 3.69 -6.29
C GLY A 160 -5.80 3.61 -7.09
N GLY A 161 -6.89 3.12 -6.49
CA GLY A 161 -8.25 3.21 -7.01
C GLY A 161 -8.69 4.64 -7.39
N LEU A 162 -8.12 5.70 -6.79
CA LEU A 162 -8.38 7.07 -7.22
C LEU A 162 -7.82 7.36 -8.62
N ALA A 163 -6.63 6.83 -8.95
CA ALA A 163 -6.11 6.90 -10.31
C ALA A 163 -7.03 6.14 -11.27
N VAL A 164 -7.56 4.98 -10.83
CA VAL A 164 -8.56 4.22 -11.57
C VAL A 164 -9.86 5.01 -11.73
N THR A 165 -10.31 5.81 -10.75
CA THR A 165 -11.47 6.69 -10.91
C THR A 165 -11.21 7.76 -11.97
N PHE A 166 -10.00 8.31 -12.07
CA PHE A 166 -9.63 9.22 -13.17
C PHE A 166 -9.60 8.51 -14.53
N ILE A 167 -9.04 7.30 -14.59
CA ILE A 167 -9.10 6.44 -15.78
C ILE A 167 -10.55 6.18 -16.15
N GLN A 168 -11.40 5.85 -15.19
CA GLN A 168 -12.80 5.48 -15.37
C GLN A 168 -13.66 6.70 -15.69
N LEU A 169 -13.31 7.91 -15.25
CA LEU A 169 -13.88 9.15 -15.76
C LEU A 169 -13.53 9.34 -17.24
N GLY A 170 -12.28 9.06 -17.61
CA GLY A 170 -11.84 9.00 -19.01
C GLY A 170 -12.51 7.88 -19.82
N MET A 171 -12.78 6.73 -19.20
CA MET A 171 -13.39 5.54 -19.81
C MET A 171 -14.92 5.42 -19.60
N SER A 172 -15.59 6.39 -18.99
CA SER A 172 -17.06 6.52 -19.01
C SER A 172 -17.52 7.58 -20.02
N LEU A 173 -16.58 8.36 -20.52
CA LEU A 173 -16.66 9.17 -21.73
C LEU A 173 -16.47 8.43 -23.11
N PRO A 174 -16.33 7.09 -23.28
CA PRO A 174 -16.10 6.44 -24.57
C PRO A 174 -17.30 6.46 -25.50
N ASN A 175 -18.53 6.69 -25.01
CA ASN A 175 -19.61 7.07 -25.94
C ASN A 175 -19.31 8.41 -26.64
N GLY A 176 -18.36 9.20 -26.11
CA GLY A 176 -17.84 10.42 -26.70
C GLY A 176 -16.43 10.33 -27.33
N PHE A 177 -15.49 9.54 -26.82
CA PHE A 177 -14.08 9.72 -27.21
C PHE A 177 -13.67 9.30 -28.63
N LEU A 178 -14.40 8.41 -29.30
CA LEU A 178 -14.03 7.94 -30.64
C LEU A 178 -14.67 8.74 -31.80
N GLU A 179 -15.68 9.59 -31.55
CA GLU A 179 -16.22 10.52 -32.56
C GLU A 179 -17.19 11.57 -31.99
N ASN A 180 -17.83 11.31 -30.85
CA ASN A 180 -18.97 12.09 -30.31
C ASN A 180 -18.70 12.78 -28.96
N ALA A 181 -17.47 13.28 -28.72
CA ALA A 181 -17.14 13.86 -27.42
C ALA A 181 -18.03 15.08 -27.20
N PRO A 182 -18.65 15.25 -26.02
CA PRO A 182 -19.47 16.44 -25.76
C PRO A 182 -18.67 17.69 -26.11
N GLU A 183 -19.22 18.53 -26.97
CA GLU A 183 -18.54 19.72 -27.49
C GLU A 183 -18.05 20.63 -26.35
N SER A 184 -18.76 20.60 -25.21
CA SER A 184 -18.40 21.25 -23.96
C SER A 184 -17.05 20.78 -23.39
N THR A 185 -16.75 19.49 -23.41
CA THR A 185 -15.48 18.94 -22.88
C THR A 185 -14.31 19.31 -23.79
N ARG A 186 -14.52 19.26 -25.11
CA ARG A 186 -13.50 19.65 -26.09
C ARG A 186 -13.17 21.14 -25.99
N THR A 187 -14.22 21.96 -25.97
CA THR A 187 -14.10 23.41 -25.81
C THR A 187 -13.44 23.76 -24.48
N PHE A 188 -13.79 23.09 -23.38
CA PHE A 188 -13.19 23.35 -22.07
C PHE A 188 -11.69 23.02 -22.04
N LEU A 189 -11.26 21.86 -22.53
CA LEU A 189 -9.85 21.46 -22.54
C LEU A 189 -9.00 22.31 -23.50
N GLN A 190 -9.58 22.78 -24.61
CA GLN A 190 -8.93 23.69 -25.55
C GLN A 190 -8.87 25.13 -25.02
N THR A 191 -9.91 25.60 -24.33
CA THR A 191 -9.97 26.95 -23.76
C THR A 191 -9.06 27.10 -22.54
N TYR A 192 -8.89 26.02 -21.77
CA TYR A 192 -8.09 26.02 -20.54
C TYR A 192 -6.97 24.97 -20.57
N PRO A 193 -5.95 25.14 -21.44
CA PRO A 193 -4.82 24.22 -21.53
C PRO A 193 -4.04 24.12 -20.21
N THR A 194 -4.08 25.16 -19.38
CA THR A 194 -3.52 25.18 -18.01
C THR A 194 -4.16 24.11 -17.12
N VAL A 195 -5.47 23.90 -17.22
CA VAL A 195 -6.19 22.89 -16.42
C VAL A 195 -5.79 21.49 -16.87
N SER A 196 -5.71 21.26 -18.18
CA SER A 196 -5.25 19.99 -18.77
C SER A 196 -3.83 19.63 -18.31
N VAL A 197 -2.90 20.59 -18.37
CA VAL A 197 -1.51 20.42 -17.92
C VAL A 197 -1.46 20.11 -16.42
N LEU A 198 -2.24 20.82 -15.61
CA LEU A 198 -2.29 20.62 -14.17
C LEU A 198 -2.81 19.22 -13.81
N ILE A 199 -3.85 18.74 -14.51
CA ILE A 199 -4.37 17.38 -14.33
C ILE A 199 -3.30 16.34 -14.70
N CYS A 200 -2.66 16.47 -15.87
CA CYS A 200 -1.60 15.56 -16.29
C CYS A 200 -0.45 15.52 -15.29
N LEU A 201 -0.01 16.68 -14.80
CA LEU A 201 1.07 16.79 -13.83
C LEU A 201 0.68 16.17 -12.49
N LEU A 202 -0.55 16.38 -12.01
CA LEU A 202 -1.04 15.72 -10.79
C LEU A 202 -1.09 14.21 -10.94
N VAL A 203 -1.57 13.68 -12.06
CA VAL A 203 -1.61 12.23 -12.31
C VAL A 203 -0.21 11.65 -12.39
N LEU A 204 0.73 12.33 -13.07
CA LEU A 204 2.12 11.91 -13.16
C LEU A 204 2.81 11.89 -11.80
N LEU A 205 2.69 12.97 -11.01
CA LEU A 205 3.24 13.05 -9.67
C LEU A 205 2.64 11.99 -8.74
N TYR A 206 1.34 11.78 -8.83
CA TYR A 206 0.65 10.75 -8.06
C TYR A 206 1.18 9.36 -8.44
N THR A 207 1.27 9.06 -9.74
CA THR A 207 1.82 7.79 -10.25
C THR A 207 3.26 7.57 -9.78
N ALA A 208 4.12 8.58 -9.93
CA ALA A 208 5.51 8.51 -9.48
C ALA A 208 5.62 8.28 -7.97
N SER A 209 4.75 8.92 -7.17
CA SER A 209 4.70 8.70 -5.72
C SER A 209 4.36 7.26 -5.35
N PHE A 210 3.45 6.61 -6.09
CA PHE A 210 3.09 5.20 -5.89
C PHE A 210 4.22 4.26 -6.29
N ILE A 211 4.87 4.52 -7.42
CA ILE A 211 6.01 3.72 -7.88
C ILE A 211 7.15 3.78 -6.85
N GLN A 212 7.46 4.97 -6.33
CA GLN A 212 8.49 5.13 -5.30
C GLN A 212 8.11 4.43 -3.98
N LEU A 213 6.84 4.52 -3.57
CA LEU A 213 6.35 3.83 -2.37
C LEU A 213 6.49 2.30 -2.51
N PHE A 214 6.15 1.77 -3.69
CA PHE A 214 6.31 0.35 -4.00
C PHE A 214 7.79 -0.06 -3.94
N GLN A 215 8.68 0.69 -4.60
CA GLN A 215 10.11 0.39 -4.60
C GLN A 215 10.73 0.43 -3.20
N HIS A 216 10.34 1.39 -2.36
CA HIS A 216 10.88 1.55 -1.01
C HIS A 216 10.45 0.41 -0.07
N GLN A 217 9.21 -0.07 -0.18
CA GLN A 217 8.68 -1.16 0.64
C GLN A 217 9.31 -2.51 0.28
N TYR A 218 9.50 -2.80 -1.01
CA TYR A 218 10.08 -4.09 -1.42
C TYR A 218 11.61 -4.14 -1.35
N LYS A 219 12.35 -3.02 -1.47
CA LYS A 219 13.82 -3.03 -1.30
C LYS A 219 14.28 -3.46 0.09
N HIS A 220 13.50 -3.22 1.13
CA HIS A 220 13.86 -3.59 2.50
C HIS A 220 13.68 -5.08 2.82
N LYS A 221 13.06 -5.88 1.94
CA LYS A 221 12.92 -7.35 2.11
C LYS A 221 13.94 -8.17 1.32
N PHE A 222 14.83 -7.54 0.54
CA PHE A 222 15.82 -8.22 -0.33
C PHE A 222 17.28 -7.90 0.01
N VAL A 223 17.54 -7.34 1.19
CA VAL A 223 18.87 -7.23 1.80
C VAL A 223 18.81 -7.92 3.14
#